data_AF-A0A967LAZ7-F1
#
_entry.id   AF-A0A967LAZ7-F1
#
_cell.length_a   1.000
_cell.length_b   1.000
_cell.length_c   1.000
_cell.angle_alpha   90.00
_cell.angle_beta   90.00
_cell.angle_gamma   90.00
#
_symmetry.space_group_name_H-M   'P 1'
#
loop_
_entity.id
_entity.type
_entity.pdbx_description
1 polymer ?
#
loop_
_entity_poly.entity_id
_entity_poly.type
_entity_poly.pdbx_seq_one_letter_code
_entity_poly.pdbx_strand_id
1 'polypeptide(L)'
;MPKYKLDYIWLDGYTPVPNLRTKNCVKEFESFPAVEELPLWGFDGSSTLQAEGSDSDCILKPVAAYPDKTNEFNVLLMCEVMLPNGN
;
A
#
# COMPACT_ATOMS: atom_id res chain seq x y z
N MET A 1 8.24 20.72 -4.98
CA MET A 1 8.16 19.91 -3.75
C MET A 1 9.06 18.69 -3.91
N PRO A 2 9.75 18.21 -2.87
CA PRO A 2 10.50 16.95 -2.94
C PRO A 2 9.63 15.79 -3.44
N LYS A 3 10.25 14.85 -4.17
CA LYS A 3 9.59 13.65 -4.68
C LYS A 3 9.88 12.49 -3.74
N TYR A 4 8.83 11.98 -3.11
CA TYR A 4 8.90 10.80 -2.25
C TYR A 4 8.48 9.55 -3.02
N LYS A 5 9.26 8.48 -2.88
CA LYS A 5 8.86 7.14 -3.29
C LYS A 5 8.08 6.50 -2.15
N LEU A 6 6.82 6.19 -2.40
CA LEU A 6 5.93 5.54 -1.46
C LEU A 6 5.89 4.04 -1.76
N ASP A 7 6.48 3.23 -0.90
CA ASP A 7 6.42 1.76 -0.98
C ASP A 7 5.24 1.26 -0.14
N TYR A 8 4.14 0.91 -0.82
CA TYR A 8 2.93 0.35 -0.20
C TYR A 8 3.15 -1.13 0.07
N ILE A 9 3.04 -1.52 1.33
CA ILE A 9 3.29 -2.87 1.83
C ILE A 9 2.01 -3.42 2.45
N TRP A 10 1.64 -4.64 2.08
CA TRP A 10 0.47 -5.34 2.64
C TRP A 10 0.70 -6.85 2.70
N LEU A 11 -0.21 -7.56 3.37
CA LEU A 11 -0.24 -9.02 3.42
C LEU A 11 -1.23 -9.56 2.38
N ASP A 12 -0.84 -10.63 1.68
CA ASP A 12 -1.72 -11.35 0.76
C ASP A 12 -2.64 -12.36 1.45
N GLY A 13 -3.47 -13.06 0.68
CA GLY A 13 -4.43 -14.05 1.17
C GLY A 13 -3.92 -15.50 1.22
N TYR A 14 -2.61 -15.74 1.05
CA TYR A 14 -2.10 -17.11 1.04
C TYR A 14 -2.18 -17.75 2.42
N THR A 15 -2.52 -19.04 2.44
CA THR A 15 -2.58 -19.87 3.65
C THR A 15 -1.57 -21.02 3.56
N PRO A 16 -1.00 -21.50 4.69
CA PRO A 16 -1.32 -21.11 6.08
C PRO A 16 -0.66 -19.81 6.53
N VAL A 17 0.30 -19.28 5.77
CA VAL A 17 1.06 -18.08 6.12
C VAL A 17 0.97 -17.07 4.97
N PRO A 18 0.47 -15.84 5.23
CA PRO A 18 0.48 -14.76 4.26
C PRO A 18 1.90 -14.31 3.89
N ASN A 19 2.08 -13.87 2.65
CA ASN A 19 3.32 -13.23 2.20
C ASN A 19 3.18 -11.70 2.22
N LEU A 20 4.31 -11.01 2.34
CA LEU A 20 4.39 -9.58 2.10
C LEU A 20 4.37 -9.30 0.59
N ARG A 21 3.56 -8.31 0.20
CA ARG A 21 3.50 -7.75 -1.14
C ARG A 21 3.91 -6.29 -1.09
N THR A 22 4.49 -5.80 -2.18
CA THR A 22 4.88 -4.39 -2.30
C THR A 22 4.70 -3.87 -3.70
N LYS A 23 4.36 -2.59 -3.81
CA LYS A 23 4.43 -1.80 -5.02
C LYS A 23 4.69 -0.34 -4.66
N ASN A 24 5.20 0.43 -5.61
CA ASN A 24 5.56 1.81 -5.33
C ASN A 24 5.04 2.80 -6.34
N CYS A 25 4.72 4.00 -5.85
CA CYS A 25 4.48 5.18 -6.66
C CYS A 25 5.33 6.33 -6.16
N VAL A 26 5.48 7.36 -7.00
CA VAL A 26 6.17 8.60 -6.63
C VAL A 26 5.14 9.71 -6.50
N LYS A 27 5.22 10.46 -5.41
CA LYS A 27 4.34 11.60 -5.10
C LYS A 27 5.17 12.78 -4.58
N GLU A 28 4.60 13.97 -4.66
CA GLU A 28 5.24 15.19 -4.19
C GLU A 28 4.65 15.61 -2.85
N PHE A 29 5.50 15.92 -1.88
CA PHE A 29 5.11 16.42 -0.56
C PHE A 29 6.06 17.53 -0.12
N GLU A 30 5.59 18.46 0.70
CA GLU A 30 6.43 19.54 1.24
C GLU A 30 7.41 19.03 2.31
N SER A 31 7.03 17.98 3.03
CA SER A 31 7.84 17.31 4.06
C SER A 31 7.47 15.83 4.14
N PHE A 32 7.99 15.09 5.12
CA PHE A 32 7.64 13.68 5.32
C PHE A 32 6.11 13.56 5.55
N PRO A 33 5.38 12.77 4.74
CA PRO A 33 3.92 12.77 4.77
C PRO A 33 3.37 12.14 6.04
N ALA A 34 2.34 12.77 6.63
CA ALA A 34 1.50 12.14 7.64
C ALA A 34 0.62 11.06 7.00
N VAL A 35 0.17 10.08 7.80
CA VAL A 35 -0.58 8.93 7.28
C VAL A 35 -1.88 9.37 6.60
N GLU A 36 -2.52 10.41 7.13
CA GLU A 36 -3.79 10.96 6.65
C GLU A 36 -3.67 11.67 5.30
N GLU A 37 -2.46 12.07 4.90
CA GLU A 37 -2.15 12.70 3.62
C GLU A 37 -1.91 11.67 2.51
N LEU A 38 -1.73 10.39 2.88
CA LEU A 38 -1.40 9.34 1.94
C LEU A 38 -2.65 8.84 1.20
N PRO A 39 -2.60 8.76 -0.14
CA PRO A 39 -3.76 8.35 -0.92
C PRO A 39 -4.08 6.86 -0.75
N LEU A 40 -5.37 6.53 -0.82
CA LEU A 40 -5.78 5.15 -1.08
C LEU A 40 -5.25 4.69 -2.44
N TRP A 41 -5.00 3.39 -2.58
CA TRP A 41 -4.52 2.84 -3.86
C TRP A 41 -5.08 1.46 -4.16
N GLY A 42 -5.51 1.21 -5.40
CA GLY A 42 -6.04 -0.09 -5.83
C GLY A 42 -4.98 -1.06 -6.32
N PHE A 43 -5.12 -2.36 -6.07
CA PHE A 43 -4.34 -3.45 -6.67
C PHE A 43 -5.26 -4.59 -7.12
N ASP A 44 -4.75 -5.45 -8.01
CA ASP A 44 -5.44 -6.66 -8.43
C ASP A 44 -5.31 -7.77 -7.37
N GLY A 45 -6.39 -7.99 -6.62
CA GLY A 45 -6.53 -8.98 -5.56
C GLY A 45 -6.52 -10.42 -6.05
N SER A 46 -6.88 -10.68 -7.32
CA SER A 46 -6.89 -12.05 -7.87
C SER A 46 -5.50 -12.67 -7.92
N SER A 47 -4.47 -11.85 -8.14
CA SER A 47 -3.07 -12.24 -8.12
C SER A 47 -2.52 -12.48 -6.70
N THR A 48 -3.34 -12.31 -5.66
CA THR A 48 -2.93 -12.35 -4.24
C THR A 48 -3.84 -13.22 -3.36
N LEU A 49 -4.81 -13.95 -3.95
CA LEU A 49 -5.85 -14.71 -3.23
C LEU A 49 -6.72 -13.84 -2.30
N GLN A 50 -6.98 -12.58 -2.68
CA GLN A 50 -7.79 -11.64 -1.90
C GLN A 50 -9.11 -11.28 -2.57
N ALA A 51 -9.26 -11.59 -3.86
CA ALA A 51 -10.49 -11.37 -4.62
C ALA A 51 -10.59 -12.36 -5.81
N GLU A 52 -11.79 -12.53 -6.36
CA GLU A 52 -12.05 -13.39 -7.51
C GLU A 52 -11.86 -12.63 -8.83
N GLY A 53 -11.50 -13.33 -9.90
CA GLY A 53 -11.07 -12.68 -11.16
C GLY A 53 -12.09 -11.77 -11.86
N SER A 54 -13.39 -11.93 -11.61
CA SER A 54 -14.44 -11.08 -12.19
C SER A 54 -14.73 -9.80 -11.39
N ASP A 55 -14.24 -9.72 -10.16
CA ASP A 55 -14.37 -8.57 -9.24
C ASP A 55 -13.12 -8.51 -8.35
N SER A 56 -11.99 -8.20 -8.99
CA SER A 56 -10.67 -8.42 -8.41
C SER A 56 -10.03 -7.20 -7.75
N ASP A 57 -10.68 -6.03 -7.82
CA ASP A 57 -10.09 -4.80 -7.27
C ASP A 57 -10.10 -4.84 -5.74
N CYS A 58 -8.92 -4.61 -5.14
CA CYS A 58 -8.76 -4.41 -3.70
C CYS A 58 -8.13 -3.04 -3.42
N ILE A 59 -8.46 -2.44 -2.29
CA ILE A 59 -7.99 -1.12 -1.87
C ILE A 59 -6.93 -1.27 -0.79
N LEU A 60 -5.82 -0.58 -0.94
CA LEU A 60 -4.80 -0.36 0.07
C LEU A 60 -5.10 0.94 0.78
N LYS A 61 -5.29 0.86 2.09
CA LYS A 61 -5.40 2.01 2.98
C LYS A 61 -4.17 2.09 3.87
N PRO A 62 -3.32 3.12 3.73
CA PRO A 62 -2.21 3.35 4.63
C PRO A 62 -2.70 3.46 6.08
N VAL A 63 -2.08 2.70 6.98
CA VAL A 63 -2.35 2.73 8.43
C VAL A 63 -1.14 3.12 9.25
N ALA A 64 0.07 3.01 8.67
CA ALA A 64 1.31 3.50 9.27
C ALA A 64 2.32 3.89 8.19
N ALA A 65 3.10 4.93 8.46
CA ALA A 65 4.17 5.41 7.59
C ALA A 65 5.50 5.43 8.36
N TYR A 66 6.56 4.91 7.74
CA TYR A 66 7.89 4.84 8.34
C TYR A 66 8.95 5.40 7.38
N PRO A 67 9.93 6.16 7.90
CA PRO A 67 11.06 6.58 7.08
C PRO A 67 11.95 5.38 6.75
N ASP A 68 12.34 5.27 5.47
CA ASP A 68 13.36 4.34 5.04
C ASP A 68 14.75 4.85 5.47
N LYS A 69 15.52 4.02 6.17
CA LYS A 69 16.87 4.40 6.63
C LYS A 69 17.93 4.37 5.54
N THR A 70 17.59 3.85 4.36
CA THR A 70 18.49 3.78 3.20
C THR A 70 18.37 4.98 2.26
N ASN A 71 17.25 5.71 2.30
CA ASN A 71 17.01 6.89 1.48
C ASN A 71 15.98 7.84 2.16
N GLU A 72 16.35 9.10 2.34
CA GLU A 72 15.53 10.11 3.03
C GLU A 72 14.21 10.48 2.31
N PHE A 73 14.09 10.14 1.02
CA PHE A 73 12.90 10.35 0.20
C PHE A 73 12.11 9.06 -0.06
N ASN A 74 12.45 7.95 0.60
CA ASN A 74 11.65 6.74 0.58
C ASN A 74 10.79 6.64 1.84
N VAL A 75 9.53 6.22 1.66
CA VAL A 75 8.57 6.02 2.73
C VAL A 75 7.99 4.62 2.63
N LEU A 76 8.09 3.85 3.72
CA LEU A 76 7.49 2.53 3.83
C LEU A 76 6.09 2.68 4.43
N LEU A 77 5.07 2.20 3.73
CA LEU A 77 3.67 2.34 4.12
C LEU A 77 3.08 0.97 4.42
N MET A 78 2.74 0.72 5.70
CA MET A 78 1.95 -0.45 6.03
C MET A 78 0.49 -0.15 5.72
N CYS A 79 -0.17 -1.05 4.99
CA CYS A 79 -1.54 -0.89 4.55
C CYS A 79 -2.44 -2.01 5.10
N GLU A 80 -3.67 -1.65 5.45
CA GLU A 80 -4.78 -2.62 5.50
C GLU A 80 -5.37 -2.80 4.09
N VAL A 81 -5.93 -3.97 3.84
CA VAL A 81 -6.62 -4.29 2.58
C VAL A 81 -8.12 -4.21 2.82
N MET A 82 -8.82 -3.46 1.98
CA MET A 82 -10.27 -3.36 1.97
C MET A 82 -10.83 -3.83 0.63
N LEU A 83 -12.03 -4.39 0.64
CA LEU A 83 -12.83 -4.64 -0.55
C LEU A 83 -13.50 -3.33 -1.03
N PRO A 84 -13.93 -3.23 -2.30
CA PRO A 84 -14.56 -2.02 -2.83
C PRO A 84 -15.87 -1.62 -2.12
N ASN A 85 -16.53 -2.58 -1.47
CA ASN A 85 -17.72 -2.36 -0.65
C ASN A 85 -17.41 -1.77 0.75
N GLY A 86 -16.14 -1.53 1.07
CA GLY A 86 -15.68 -0.94 2.33
C GLY A 86 -15.52 -1.93 3.48
N ASN A 87 -15.64 -3.24 3.22
CA ASN A 87 -15.32 -4.30 4.18
C ASN A 87 -13.84 -4.67 4.20
#